data_AF-A0A7X9WWZ3-F1
#
_entry.id   AF-A0A7X9WWZ3-F1
#
_cell.length_a   1.000
_cell.length_b   1.000
_cell.length_c   1.000
_cell.angle_alpha   90.00
_cell.angle_beta   90.00
_cell.angle_gamma   90.00
#
_symmetry.space_group_name_H-M   'P 1'
#
loop_
_entity.id
_entity.type
_entity.pdbx_description
1 polymer ?
#
loop_
_entity_poly.entity_id
_entity_poly.type
_entity_poly.pdbx_seq_one_letter_code
_entity_poly.pdbx_strand_id
1 'polypeptide(L)'
;MTQAVSIGREAAISVVINGVLSLAFFLGVFGTQPRLLNWAAPNNLALDFVPQSIAVALMSALVPALIARRKLAGAPAHHAVSLRGILLRAALFAIAGGALGGVLAFSIESVGFPPIAWVAAMMIKITYGGALGALVASLALWRLLSFARPV
;
A
#
# COMPACT_ATOMS: atom_id res chain seq x y z
N MET A 1 -25.50 18.59 0.86
CA MET A 1 -24.72 18.17 -0.33
C MET A 1 -23.80 17.02 0.07
N THR A 2 -24.27 15.78 -0.06
CA THR A 2 -23.46 14.57 0.19
C THR A 2 -22.43 14.44 -0.93
N GLN A 3 -21.20 14.85 -0.66
CA GLN A 3 -20.07 14.66 -1.58
C GLN A 3 -19.95 13.16 -1.90
N ALA A 4 -20.35 12.76 -3.10
CA ALA A 4 -20.13 11.40 -3.59
C ALA A 4 -18.62 11.16 -3.58
N VAL A 5 -18.16 10.23 -2.74
CA VAL A 5 -16.75 9.86 -2.65
C VAL A 5 -16.35 9.26 -4.00
N SER A 6 -15.61 10.01 -4.80
CA SER A 6 -15.09 9.52 -6.09
C SER A 6 -13.95 8.55 -5.85
N ILE A 7 -14.13 7.30 -6.29
CA ILE A 7 -13.12 6.24 -6.20
C ILE A 7 -11.79 6.69 -6.83
N GLY A 8 -11.85 7.40 -7.96
CA GLY A 8 -10.65 7.91 -8.64
C GLY A 8 -9.88 8.96 -7.82
N ARG A 9 -10.60 9.84 -7.11
CA ARG A 9 -9.97 10.84 -6.24
C ARG A 9 -9.29 10.19 -5.04
N GLU A 10 -9.95 9.23 -4.40
CA GLU A 10 -9.36 8.49 -3.28
C GLU A 10 -8.18 7.62 -3.70
N ALA A 11 -8.26 7.00 -4.89
CA ALA A 11 -7.15 6.26 -5.47
C ALA A 11 -5.94 7.18 -5.74
N ALA A 12 -6.16 8.36 -6.32
CA ALA A 12 -5.10 9.34 -6.57
C ALA A 12 -4.45 9.84 -5.25
N ILE A 13 -5.25 10.13 -4.22
CA ILE A 13 -4.74 10.49 -2.89
C ILE A 13 -3.90 9.33 -2.33
N SER A 14 -4.36 8.09 -2.48
CA SER A 14 -3.62 6.90 -2.06
C SER A 14 -2.29 6.73 -2.82
N VAL A 15 -2.25 6.99 -4.13
CA VAL A 15 -0.99 7.01 -4.90
C VAL A 15 0.00 7.99 -4.29
N VAL A 16 -0.43 9.22 -4.01
CA VAL A 16 0.44 10.27 -3.49
C VAL A 16 0.95 9.91 -2.09
N ILE A 17 0.06 9.52 -1.17
CA ILE A 17 0.44 9.18 0.20
C ILE A 17 1.40 7.98 0.22
N ASN A 18 1.05 6.90 -0.47
CA ASN A 18 1.90 5.70 -0.49
C ASN A 18 3.19 5.91 -1.28
N GLY A 19 3.18 6.75 -2.31
CA GLY A 19 4.39 7.16 -3.04
C GLY A 19 5.36 7.93 -2.14
N VAL A 20 4.87 8.90 -1.36
CA VAL A 20 5.68 9.65 -0.39
C VAL A 20 6.19 8.76 0.74
N LEU A 21 5.35 7.86 1.27
CA LEU A 21 5.79 6.89 2.28
C LEU A 21 6.86 5.95 1.73
N SER A 22 6.69 5.47 0.49
CA SER A 22 7.67 4.62 -0.18
C SER A 22 9.00 5.34 -0.39
N LEU A 23 8.95 6.63 -0.74
CA LEU A 23 10.15 7.47 -0.79
C LEU A 23 10.79 7.57 0.60
N ALA A 24 10.03 7.86 1.65
CA ALA A 24 10.56 7.98 3.00
C ALA A 24 11.21 6.67 3.48
N PHE A 25 10.59 5.52 3.24
CA PHE A 25 11.18 4.21 3.54
C PHE A 25 12.46 3.98 2.73
N PHE A 26 12.44 4.28 1.44
CA PHE A 26 13.61 4.13 0.58
C PHE A 26 14.78 4.99 1.08
N LEU A 27 14.53 6.25 1.43
CA LEU A 27 15.56 7.13 1.99
C LEU A 27 16.06 6.64 3.36
N GLY A 28 15.16 6.09 4.19
CA GLY A 28 15.52 5.52 5.49
C GLY A 28 16.41 4.28 5.39
N VAL A 29 16.16 3.40 4.42
CA VAL A 29 16.89 2.13 4.25
C VAL A 29 18.15 2.31 3.39
N PHE A 30 18.07 3.05 2.29
CA PHE A 30 19.16 3.19 1.32
C PHE A 30 19.93 4.50 1.47
N GLY A 31 19.50 5.41 2.34
CA GLY A 31 20.13 6.72 2.53
C GLY A 31 19.87 7.66 1.35
N THR A 32 20.47 8.86 1.42
CA THR A 32 20.25 9.96 0.47
C THR A 32 21.33 10.09 -0.60
N GLN A 33 22.42 9.34 -0.49
CA GLN A 33 23.56 9.47 -1.41
C GLN A 33 23.39 8.61 -2.68
N PRO A 34 23.50 9.21 -3.89
CA PRO A 34 23.45 8.47 -5.15
C PRO A 34 24.57 7.44 -5.25
N ARG A 35 24.22 6.18 -5.49
CA ARG A 35 25.17 5.07 -5.73
C ARG A 35 24.51 3.96 -6.55
N LEU A 36 25.27 2.92 -6.88
CA LEU A 36 24.67 1.69 -7.41
C LEU A 36 24.11 0.86 -6.25
N LEU A 37 22.93 0.29 -6.46
CA LEU A 37 22.25 -0.58 -5.49
C LEU A 37 22.14 -1.99 -6.05
N ASN A 38 22.53 -2.97 -5.23
CA ASN A 38 22.39 -4.38 -5.54
C ASN A 38 20.98 -4.87 -5.18
N TRP A 39 20.42 -5.74 -6.02
CA TRP A 39 19.13 -6.38 -5.76
C TRP A 39 19.19 -7.33 -4.56
N ALA A 40 20.25 -8.13 -4.50
CA ALA A 40 20.58 -9.02 -3.39
C ALA A 40 21.56 -8.34 -2.41
N ALA A 41 22.19 -9.14 -1.54
CA ALA A 41 23.24 -8.69 -0.65
C ALA A 41 24.33 -7.92 -1.44
N PRO A 42 24.87 -6.81 -0.90
CA PRO A 42 24.69 -6.33 0.47
C PRO A 42 23.50 -5.36 0.67
N ASN A 43 22.89 -4.84 -0.40
CA ASN A 43 21.86 -3.81 -0.25
C ASN A 43 20.45 -4.36 -0.04
N ASN A 44 20.18 -5.60 -0.48
CA ASN A 44 18.89 -6.27 -0.31
C ASN A 44 17.69 -5.44 -0.84
N LEU A 45 17.88 -4.75 -1.97
CA LEU A 45 16.85 -3.89 -2.57
C LEU A 45 15.56 -4.69 -2.90
N ALA A 46 15.72 -5.94 -3.33
CA ALA A 46 14.63 -6.86 -3.63
C ALA A 46 13.86 -7.24 -2.37
N LEU A 47 14.54 -7.61 -1.27
CA LEU A 47 13.88 -7.96 -0.01
C LEU A 47 13.08 -6.80 0.59
N ASP A 48 13.51 -5.54 0.38
CA ASP A 48 12.79 -4.37 0.90
C ASP A 48 11.39 -4.18 0.26
N PHE A 49 11.08 -4.86 -0.85
CA PHE A 49 9.68 -4.91 -1.35
C PHE A 49 8.74 -5.60 -0.36
N VAL A 50 9.21 -6.53 0.47
CA VAL A 50 8.36 -7.23 1.45
C VAL A 50 7.84 -6.28 2.54
N PRO A 51 8.69 -5.63 3.36
CA PRO A 51 8.21 -4.72 4.41
C PRO A 51 7.47 -3.52 3.81
N GLN A 52 7.89 -3.01 2.65
CA GLN A 52 7.19 -1.91 1.96
C GLN A 52 5.77 -2.31 1.58
N SER A 53 5.56 -3.48 0.95
CA SER A 53 4.23 -3.93 0.53
C SER A 53 3.30 -4.22 1.68
N ILE A 54 3.82 -4.79 2.78
CA ILE A 54 3.07 -4.97 4.02
C ILE A 54 2.56 -3.62 4.52
N ALA A 55 3.46 -2.65 4.67
CA ALA A 55 3.12 -1.32 5.19
C ALA A 55 2.11 -0.60 4.29
N VAL A 56 2.38 -0.53 2.98
CA VAL A 56 1.51 0.13 2.00
C VAL A 56 0.11 -0.50 1.97
N ALA A 57 0.02 -1.84 1.91
CA ALA A 57 -1.27 -2.52 1.86
C ALA A 57 -2.04 -2.37 3.18
N LEU A 58 -1.36 -2.46 4.32
CA LEU A 58 -1.97 -2.24 5.64
C LEU A 58 -2.56 -0.84 5.74
N MET A 59 -1.75 0.20 5.48
CA MET A 59 -2.18 1.60 5.63
C MET A 59 -3.30 1.95 4.65
N SER A 60 -3.20 1.50 3.40
CA SER A 60 -4.19 1.74 2.37
C SER A 60 -5.55 1.08 2.66
N ALA A 61 -5.56 -0.02 3.40
CA ALA A 61 -6.81 -0.67 3.83
C ALA A 61 -7.34 -0.09 5.15
N LEU A 62 -6.46 0.23 6.10
CA LEU A 62 -6.82 0.62 7.46
C LEU A 62 -7.30 2.08 7.53
N VAL A 63 -6.56 3.02 6.95
CA VAL A 63 -6.83 4.47 7.10
C VAL A 63 -8.22 4.86 6.59
N PRO A 64 -8.63 4.49 5.36
CA PRO A 64 -9.95 4.85 4.85
C PRO A 64 -11.08 4.21 5.68
N ALA A 65 -10.88 2.97 6.15
CA ALA A 65 -11.86 2.25 6.96
C ALA A 65 -12.06 2.88 8.35
N LEU A 66 -10.99 3.32 9.00
CA LEU A 66 -11.07 4.04 10.27
C LEU A 66 -11.72 5.42 10.12
N ILE A 67 -11.40 6.16 9.05
CA ILE A 67 -12.04 7.44 8.74
C ILE A 67 -13.55 7.25 8.49
N ALA A 68 -13.92 6.24 7.68
CA ALA A 68 -15.32 5.91 7.41
C ALA A 68 -16.07 5.54 8.70
N ARG A 69 -15.46 4.69 9.56
CA ARG A 69 -16.02 4.33 10.86
C ARG A 69 -16.24 5.55 11.75
N ARG A 70 -15.28 6.47 11.83
CA ARG A 70 -15.41 7.71 12.63
C ARG A 70 -16.54 8.60 12.11
N LYS A 71 -16.72 8.71 10.79
CA LYS A 71 -17.83 9.48 10.20
C LYS A 71 -19.20 8.86 10.48
N LEU A 72 -19.26 7.55 10.68
CA LEU A 72 -20.48 6.80 11.01
C LEU A 72 -20.76 6.71 12.51
N ALA A 73 -19.89 7.23 13.39
CA ALA A 73 -19.99 7.09 14.85
C ALA A 73 -21.29 7.62 15.48
N GLY A 74 -22.01 8.51 14.78
CA GLY A 74 -23.33 9.02 15.21
C GLY A 74 -24.54 8.41 14.47
N ALA A 75 -24.33 7.47 13.55
CA ALA A 75 -25.40 6.87 12.75
C ALA A 75 -25.77 5.48 13.29
N PRO A 76 -27.04 5.03 13.14
CA PRO A 76 -27.46 3.67 13.51
C PRO A 76 -26.58 2.57 12.88
N ALA A 77 -26.06 2.85 11.68
CA ALA A 77 -25.15 1.99 10.92
C ALA A 77 -23.74 1.82 11.56
N HIS A 78 -23.41 2.51 12.65
CA HIS A 78 -22.13 2.36 13.36
C HIS A 78 -21.86 0.91 13.80
N HIS A 79 -22.92 0.17 14.21
CA HIS A 79 -22.82 -1.22 14.62
C HIS A 79 -22.48 -2.17 13.45
N ALA A 80 -22.74 -1.76 12.20
CA ALA A 80 -22.40 -2.54 11.02
C ALA A 80 -20.89 -2.54 10.72
N VAL A 81 -20.11 -1.61 11.30
CA VAL A 81 -18.67 -1.46 11.05
C VAL A 81 -17.85 -1.80 12.30
N SER A 82 -17.64 -3.10 12.51
CA SER A 82 -16.81 -3.61 13.61
C SER A 82 -15.32 -3.28 13.41
N LEU A 83 -14.69 -2.74 14.47
CA LEU A 83 -13.24 -2.49 14.49
C LEU A 83 -12.43 -3.77 14.23
N ARG A 84 -12.87 -4.91 14.78
CA ARG A 84 -12.22 -6.21 14.57
C ARG A 84 -12.25 -6.61 13.09
N GLY A 85 -13.37 -6.38 12.40
CA GLY A 85 -13.51 -6.64 10.97
C GLY A 85 -12.57 -5.79 10.12
N ILE A 86 -12.43 -4.50 10.47
CA ILE A 86 -11.46 -3.60 9.83
C ILE A 86 -10.04 -4.12 10.01
N LEU A 87 -9.64 -4.44 11.25
CA LEU A 87 -8.28 -4.88 11.56
C LEU A 87 -7.93 -6.21 10.87
N LEU A 88 -8.83 -7.20 10.92
CA LEU A 88 -8.63 -8.48 10.25
C LEU A 88 -8.48 -8.30 8.74
N ARG A 89 -9.30 -7.45 8.13
CA ARG A 89 -9.23 -7.17 6.70
C ARG A 89 -7.95 -6.45 6.32
N ALA A 90 -7.53 -5.46 7.11
CA ALA A 90 -6.26 -4.77 6.90
C ALA A 90 -5.07 -5.73 7.04
N ALA A 91 -5.11 -6.64 8.01
CA ALA A 91 -4.11 -7.69 8.17
C ALA A 91 -4.07 -8.65 6.97
N LEU A 92 -5.23 -9.05 6.42
CA LEU A 92 -5.27 -9.88 5.20
C LEU A 92 -4.65 -9.17 4.00
N PHE A 93 -4.92 -7.88 3.80
CA PHE A 93 -4.27 -7.10 2.74
C PHE A 93 -2.77 -6.95 2.99
N ALA A 94 -2.34 -6.75 4.24
CA ALA A 94 -0.93 -6.68 4.59
C ALA A 94 -0.19 -7.99 4.29
N ILE A 95 -0.79 -9.14 4.63
CA ILE A 95 -0.24 -10.47 4.31
C ILE A 95 -0.19 -10.68 2.80
N ALA A 96 -1.26 -10.37 2.08
CA ALA A 96 -1.29 -10.50 0.62
C ALA A 96 -0.26 -9.58 -0.07
N GLY A 97 -0.10 -8.34 0.42
CA GLY A 97 0.92 -7.40 -0.02
C GLY A 97 2.32 -7.93 0.26
N GLY A 98 2.57 -8.43 1.46
CA GLY A 98 3.86 -9.06 1.82
C GLY A 98 4.19 -10.28 0.97
N ALA A 99 3.21 -11.14 0.69
CA ALA A 99 3.38 -12.28 -0.21
C ALA A 99 3.72 -11.83 -1.63
N LEU A 100 3.03 -10.81 -2.16
CA LEU A 100 3.36 -10.22 -3.46
C LEU A 100 4.79 -9.63 -3.47
N GLY A 101 5.16 -8.89 -2.43
CA GLY A 101 6.52 -8.36 -2.27
C GLY A 101 7.56 -9.48 -2.20
N GLY A 102 7.25 -10.58 -1.54
CA GLY A 102 8.13 -11.75 -1.42
C GLY A 102 8.31 -12.50 -2.73
N VAL A 103 7.22 -12.69 -3.49
CA VAL A 103 7.28 -13.27 -4.85
C VAL A 103 8.12 -12.40 -5.78
N LEU A 104 7.96 -11.08 -5.72
CA LEU A 104 8.77 -10.14 -6.48
C LEU A 104 10.24 -10.21 -6.08
N ALA A 105 10.53 -10.18 -4.77
CA ALA A 105 11.89 -10.28 -4.26
C ALA A 105 12.58 -11.57 -4.74
N PHE A 106 11.92 -12.71 -4.55
CA PHE A 106 12.41 -14.02 -4.98
C PHE A 106 12.63 -14.09 -6.50
N SER A 107 11.67 -13.57 -7.28
CA SER A 107 11.75 -13.58 -8.74
C SER A 107 12.92 -12.73 -9.24
N ILE A 108 13.11 -11.53 -8.69
CA ILE A 108 14.21 -10.64 -9.05
C ILE A 108 15.57 -11.26 -8.69
N GLU A 109 15.67 -11.86 -7.50
CA GLU A 109 16.90 -12.52 -7.06
C GLU A 109 17.22 -13.76 -7.91
N SER A 110 16.20 -14.54 -8.29
CA SER A 110 16.40 -15.75 -9.12
C SER A 110 16.92 -15.45 -10.52
N VAL A 111 16.62 -14.26 -11.07
CA VAL A 111 17.10 -13.82 -12.39
C VAL A 111 18.52 -13.25 -12.31
N GLY A 112 18.94 -12.73 -11.16
CA GLY A 112 20.29 -12.16 -10.99
C GLY A 112 20.51 -10.85 -11.74
N PHE A 113 19.56 -9.90 -11.65
CA PHE A 113 19.69 -8.61 -12.31
C PHE A 113 20.96 -7.83 -11.89
N PRO A 114 21.60 -7.10 -12.82
CA PRO A 114 22.74 -6.25 -12.50
C PRO A 114 22.35 -5.10 -11.56
N PRO A 115 23.34 -4.49 -10.86
CA PRO A 115 23.10 -3.36 -9.99
C PRO A 115 22.40 -2.21 -10.72
N ILE A 116 21.46 -1.55 -10.03
CA ILE A 116 20.67 -0.47 -10.58
C ILE A 116 21.07 0.88 -9.98
N ALA A 117 20.95 1.95 -10.75
CA ALA A 117 21.17 3.30 -10.26
C ALA A 117 20.18 3.68 -9.16
N TRP A 118 20.67 4.36 -8.11
CA TRP A 118 19.86 4.77 -6.95
C TRP A 118 18.57 5.52 -7.32
N VAL A 119 18.63 6.46 -8.26
CA VAL A 119 17.45 7.23 -8.71
C VAL A 119 16.43 6.32 -9.39
N ALA A 120 16.90 5.38 -10.22
CA ALA A 120 16.01 4.44 -10.89
C ALA A 120 15.35 3.49 -9.88
N ALA A 121 16.11 2.97 -8.91
CA ALA A 121 15.56 2.17 -7.82
C ALA A 121 14.50 2.93 -7.01
N MET A 122 14.75 4.20 -6.69
CA MET A 122 13.82 5.08 -5.99
C MET A 122 12.52 5.27 -6.79
N MET A 123 12.62 5.56 -8.08
CA MET A 123 11.45 5.75 -8.95
C MET A 123 10.61 4.47 -9.06
N ILE A 124 11.25 3.31 -9.15
CA ILE A 124 10.58 2.01 -9.12
C ILE A 124 9.83 1.84 -7.80
N LYS A 125 10.48 2.09 -6.67
CA LYS A 125 9.88 1.97 -5.33
C LYS A 125 8.66 2.86 -5.16
N ILE A 126 8.75 4.13 -5.57
CA ILE A 126 7.65 5.10 -5.50
C ILE A 126 6.49 4.65 -6.38
N THR A 127 6.78 4.29 -7.64
CA THR A 127 5.75 3.88 -8.61
C THR A 127 5.04 2.61 -8.13
N TYR A 128 5.81 1.64 -7.64
CA TYR A 128 5.29 0.39 -7.09
C TYR A 128 4.41 0.62 -5.87
N GLY A 129 4.90 1.36 -4.87
CA GLY A 129 4.14 1.62 -3.64
C GLY A 129 2.89 2.47 -3.89
N GLY A 130 2.98 3.46 -4.78
CA GLY A 130 1.81 4.25 -5.22
C GLY A 130 0.76 3.40 -5.92
N ALA A 131 1.17 2.54 -6.86
CA ALA A 131 0.26 1.65 -7.59
C ALA A 131 -0.39 0.61 -6.67
N LEU A 132 0.39 -0.03 -5.79
CA LEU A 132 -0.12 -0.99 -4.81
C LEU A 132 -1.11 -0.32 -3.85
N GLY A 133 -0.78 0.86 -3.35
CA GLY A 133 -1.64 1.62 -2.45
C GLY A 133 -2.96 2.02 -3.11
N ALA A 134 -2.92 2.45 -4.37
CA ALA A 134 -4.13 2.78 -5.14
C ALA A 134 -5.01 1.55 -5.38
N LEU A 135 -4.41 0.42 -5.73
CA LEU A 135 -5.11 -0.85 -5.93
C LEU A 135 -5.82 -1.28 -4.63
N VAL A 136 -5.09 -1.31 -3.51
CA VAL A 136 -5.65 -1.73 -2.21
C VAL A 136 -6.74 -0.76 -1.74
N ALA A 137 -6.53 0.55 -1.86
CA ALA A 137 -7.55 1.54 -1.49
C ALA A 137 -8.81 1.40 -2.36
N SER A 138 -8.65 1.19 -3.67
CA SER A 138 -9.78 0.98 -4.59
C SER A 138 -10.56 -0.28 -4.25
N LEU A 139 -9.88 -1.40 -3.97
CA LEU A 139 -10.51 -2.65 -3.54
C LEU A 139 -11.16 -2.54 -2.15
N ALA A 140 -10.55 -1.74 -1.26
CA ALA A 140 -11.08 -1.45 0.06
C ALA A 140 -12.47 -0.78 -0.04
N LEU A 141 -12.52 0.30 -0.84
CA LEU A 141 -13.69 1.13 -1.08
C LEU A 141 -14.76 0.43 -1.94
N TRP A 142 -14.36 -0.29 -2.98
CA TRP A 142 -15.31 -1.00 -3.86
C TRP A 142 -16.18 -1.97 -3.06
N ARG A 143 -15.57 -2.80 -2.20
CA ARG A 143 -16.34 -3.70 -1.32
C ARG A 143 -17.28 -2.96 -0.37
N LEU A 144 -16.89 -1.79 0.16
CA LEU A 144 -17.77 -1.00 1.03
C LEU A 144 -19.00 -0.49 0.27
N LEU A 145 -18.84 -0.09 -1.00
CA LEU A 145 -19.94 0.35 -1.86
C LEU A 145 -20.80 -0.82 -2.34
N SER A 146 -20.22 -1.99 -2.61
CA SER A 146 -20.96 -3.20 -2.99
C SER A 146 -21.90 -3.70 -1.90
N PHE A 147 -21.56 -3.49 -0.62
CA PHE A 147 -22.44 -3.79 0.52
C PHE A 147 -23.57 -2.77 0.71
N ALA A 148 -23.50 -1.60 0.08
CA ALA A 148 -24.48 -0.51 0.22
C ALA A 148 -25.52 -0.45 -0.91
N ARG A 149 -25.50 -1.38 -1.87
CA ARG A 149 -26.58 -1.52 -2.87
C ARG A 149 -27.75 -2.28 -2.23
N PRO A 150 -28.93 -1.66 -2.06
CA PRO A 150 -30.13 -2.42 -1.70
C PRO A 150 -30.48 -3.37 -2.84
N VAL A 151 -30.78 -4.62 -2.48
CA VAL A 151 -31.50 -5.56 -3.35
C VAL A 151 -32.93 -5.06 -3.51
#